data_AF-A0AAF0I1H2-F1
#
_entry.id   AF-A0AAF0I1H2-F1
#
_cell.length_a   1.000
_cell.length_b   1.000
_cell.length_c   1.000
_cell.angle_alpha   90.00
_cell.angle_beta   90.00
_cell.angle_gamma   90.00
#
_symmetry.space_group_name_H-M   'P 1'
#
loop_
_entity.id
_entity.type
_entity.pdbx_description
1 polymer ?
#
loop_
_entity_poly.entity_id
_entity_poly.type
_entity_poly.pdbx_seq_one_letter_code
_entity_poly.pdbx_strand_id
1 'polypeptide(L)'
;MDYHIAINRVQSGPISEAELQAKLNRGELKPTDMCWRSDWPEWREVGSAFAAANHGNGAPPLPREVPAQTSGLAITSLVLGLTSVLLFLPAVPAVICGHVARSKIKRSAGRQKGEGLALGGLIIGYVMIFFFSIGLMAAMAIPAFQNVRRVSQEKAIINNLRQLDAAAAQYMLEHDVTTVSYDQLVGPNTYIKALTSVTGEDYTNFVISAEDTVLVVRTPAGRSIEYTRYHYRDRAPPDP
;
A
#
# COMPACT_ATOMS: atom_id res chain seq x y z
N MET A 1 60.36 -35.61 38.12
CA MET A 1 61.09 -34.52 37.46
C MET A 1 60.95 -33.32 38.36
N ASP A 2 62.08 -32.78 38.79
CA ASP A 2 62.11 -31.78 39.86
C ASP A 2 62.24 -30.38 39.25
N TYR A 3 61.35 -29.48 39.68
CA TYR A 3 61.29 -28.11 39.22
C TYR A 3 61.78 -27.17 40.33
N HIS A 4 62.49 -26.13 39.94
CA HIS A 4 62.77 -24.97 40.78
C HIS A 4 61.88 -23.82 40.31
N ILE A 5 61.39 -23.01 41.25
CA ILE A 5 60.55 -21.84 40.97
C ILE A 5 61.20 -20.57 41.52
N ALA A 6 60.93 -19.45 40.88
CA ALA A 6 61.32 -18.14 41.37
C ALA A 6 60.06 -17.25 41.46
N ILE A 7 59.65 -16.93 42.68
CA ILE A 7 58.53 -16.03 42.96
C ILE A 7 59.09 -14.76 43.58
N ASN A 8 58.80 -13.58 43.01
CA ASN A 8 59.30 -12.29 43.51
C ASN A 8 60.82 -12.28 43.77
N ARG A 9 61.61 -12.94 42.89
CA ARG A 9 63.08 -13.12 42.97
C ARG A 9 63.59 -14.04 44.10
N VAL A 10 62.70 -14.71 44.84
CA VAL A 10 63.09 -15.76 45.79
C VAL A 10 62.99 -17.11 45.09
N GLN A 11 64.13 -17.82 45.00
CA GLN A 11 64.18 -19.16 44.42
C GLN A 11 63.77 -20.20 45.46
N SER A 12 62.96 -21.17 45.06
CA SER A 12 62.50 -22.29 45.89
C SER A 12 62.51 -23.58 45.08
N GLY A 13 63.00 -24.67 45.67
CA GLY A 13 63.01 -25.99 45.04
C GLY A 13 64.00 -26.94 45.72
N PRO A 14 64.03 -28.23 45.34
CA PRO A 14 63.23 -28.85 44.27
C PRO A 14 61.78 -29.17 44.69
N ILE A 15 60.81 -28.90 43.81
CA ILE A 15 59.40 -29.31 43.96
C ILE A 15 58.97 -30.21 42.79
N SER A 16 58.06 -31.13 43.05
CA SER A 16 57.55 -32.04 42.01
C SER A 16 56.57 -31.34 41.06
N GLU A 17 56.38 -31.88 39.85
CA GLU A 17 55.41 -31.35 38.88
C GLU A 17 53.98 -31.27 39.44
N ALA A 18 53.56 -32.29 40.19
CA ALA A 18 52.25 -32.35 40.82
C ALA A 18 52.08 -31.24 41.86
N GLU A 19 53.14 -30.93 42.62
CA GLU A 19 53.12 -29.88 43.62
C GLU A 19 53.13 -28.49 42.98
N LEU A 20 53.88 -28.32 41.89
CA LEU A 20 53.91 -27.09 41.11
C LEU A 20 52.52 -26.78 40.50
N GLN A 21 51.87 -27.79 39.91
CA GLN A 21 50.50 -27.67 39.40
C GLN A 21 49.50 -27.36 40.53
N ALA A 22 49.67 -27.98 41.70
CA ALA A 22 48.83 -27.70 42.86
C ALA A 22 49.00 -26.26 43.35
N LYS A 23 50.21 -25.70 43.31
CA LYS A 23 50.47 -24.28 43.63
C LYS A 23 49.87 -23.33 42.61
N LEU A 24 49.89 -23.67 41.32
CA LEU A 24 49.21 -22.91 40.26
C LEU A 24 47.69 -22.91 40.46
N ASN A 25 47.11 -24.07 40.78
CA ASN A 25 45.67 -24.21 41.05
C ASN A 25 45.23 -23.47 42.33
N ARG A 26 46.11 -23.39 43.33
CA ARG A 26 45.87 -22.60 44.56
C ARG A 26 46.08 -21.09 44.35
N GLY A 27 46.60 -20.66 43.20
CA GLY A 27 46.91 -19.26 42.92
C GLY A 27 48.16 -18.72 43.64
N GLU A 28 48.97 -19.60 44.25
CA GLU A 28 50.25 -19.25 44.87
C GLU A 28 51.33 -18.93 43.83
N LEU A 29 51.20 -19.51 42.63
CA LEU A 29 52.05 -19.28 41.47
C LEU A 29 51.26 -18.58 40.38
N LYS A 30 51.83 -17.52 39.81
CA LYS A 30 51.28 -16.83 38.64
C LYS A 30 51.86 -17.43 37.36
N PRO A 31 51.14 -17.37 36.24
CA PRO A 31 51.66 -17.81 34.93
C PRO A 31 52.94 -17.07 34.50
N THR A 32 53.18 -15.86 35.01
CA THR A 32 54.37 -15.03 34.77
C THR A 32 55.56 -15.36 35.67
N ASP A 33 55.37 -16.19 36.71
CA ASP A 33 56.47 -16.61 37.57
C ASP A 33 57.38 -17.58 36.80
N MET A 34 58.66 -17.61 37.17
CA MET A 34 59.64 -18.42 36.46
C MET A 34 59.78 -19.81 37.09
N CYS A 35 59.90 -20.83 36.25
CA CYS A 35 60.32 -22.16 36.63
C CYS A 35 61.53 -22.61 35.81
N TRP A 36 62.34 -23.45 36.43
CA TRP A 36 63.50 -24.06 35.80
C TRP A 36 63.53 -25.55 36.12
N ARG A 37 64.03 -26.31 35.16
CA ARG A 37 64.17 -27.76 35.22
C ARG A 37 65.58 -28.09 34.74
N SER A 38 66.18 -29.16 35.28
CA SER A 38 67.57 -29.53 35.02
C SER A 38 67.92 -29.84 33.56
N ASP A 39 66.93 -30.01 32.71
CA ASP A 39 67.03 -30.25 31.27
C ASP A 39 66.75 -28.99 30.42
N TRP A 40 66.53 -27.82 31.04
CA TRP A 40 66.30 -26.57 30.34
C TRP A 40 67.54 -25.67 30.40
N PRO A 41 67.92 -25.05 29.26
CA PRO A 41 69.08 -24.17 29.21
C PRO A 41 68.86 -22.86 29.99
N GLU A 42 67.61 -22.44 30.17
CA GLU A 42 67.25 -21.17 30.81
C GLU A 42 65.96 -21.29 31.63
N TRP A 43 65.74 -20.34 32.54
CA TRP A 43 64.48 -20.20 33.29
C TRP A 43 63.36 -19.82 32.33
N ARG A 44 62.20 -20.46 32.45
CA ARG A 44 61.03 -20.25 31.58
C ARG A 44 59.83 -19.83 32.40
N GLU A 45 58.91 -19.07 31.81
CA GLU A 45 57.64 -18.74 32.49
C GLU A 45 56.79 -19.99 32.66
N VAL A 46 56.22 -20.18 33.86
CA VAL A 46 55.35 -21.30 34.20
C VAL A 46 54.19 -21.42 33.20
N GLY A 47 53.57 -20.31 32.81
CA GLY A 47 52.50 -20.31 31.81
C GLY A 47 52.94 -20.89 30.47
N SER A 48 54.10 -20.49 29.96
CA SER A 48 54.64 -20.97 28.68
C SER A 48 55.14 -22.42 28.74
N ALA A 49 55.75 -22.81 29.87
CA ALA A 49 56.30 -24.13 30.11
C ALA A 49 55.21 -25.21 30.13
N PHE A 50 54.11 -24.94 30.85
CA PHE A 50 52.99 -25.86 30.98
C PHE A 50 51.99 -25.76 29.82
N ALA A 51 51.87 -24.59 29.17
CA ALA A 51 51.14 -24.49 27.91
C ALA A 51 51.82 -25.34 26.82
N ALA A 52 53.15 -25.35 26.77
CA ALA A 52 53.90 -26.16 25.83
C ALA A 52 53.71 -27.68 26.06
N ALA A 53 53.64 -28.10 27.32
CA ALA A 53 53.35 -29.48 27.69
C ALA A 53 51.92 -29.92 27.31
N ASN A 54 50.97 -28.97 27.26
CA ASN A 54 49.59 -29.21 26.83
C ASN A 54 49.41 -29.29 25.30
N HIS A 55 50.45 -29.11 24.48
CA HIS A 55 50.37 -29.28 23.01
C HIS A 55 50.19 -30.74 22.54
N GLY A 56 49.98 -31.70 23.46
CA GLY A 56 49.54 -33.05 23.15
C GLY A 56 48.03 -33.22 22.92
N ASN A 57 47.21 -32.19 23.22
CA ASN A 57 45.77 -32.19 22.93
C ASN A 57 45.38 -30.86 22.28
N GLY A 58 45.05 -30.91 20.99
CA GLY A 58 44.72 -29.73 20.18
C GLY A 58 43.61 -28.88 20.79
N ALA A 59 43.94 -27.63 21.12
CA ALA A 59 42.95 -26.63 21.47
C ALA A 59 41.98 -26.41 20.28
N PRO A 60 40.66 -26.28 20.50
CA PRO A 60 39.71 -25.99 19.41
C PRO A 60 40.07 -24.66 18.73
N PRO A 61 39.98 -24.58 17.39
CA PRO A 61 40.27 -23.35 16.66
C PRO A 61 39.31 -22.23 17.09
N LEU A 62 39.86 -21.05 17.38
CA LEU A 62 39.08 -19.85 17.69
C LEU A 62 38.13 -19.50 16.53
N PRO A 63 36.89 -19.07 16.80
CA PRO A 63 35.97 -18.64 15.74
C PRO A 63 36.54 -17.43 14.98
N ARG A 64 36.73 -17.58 13.66
CA ARG A 64 36.94 -16.44 12.75
C ARG A 64 35.61 -15.69 12.58
N GLU A 65 35.57 -14.41 12.96
CA GLU A 65 34.47 -13.52 12.57
C GLU A 65 34.50 -13.27 11.05
N VAL A 66 33.60 -13.92 10.32
CA VAL A 66 33.36 -13.63 8.90
C VAL A 66 32.47 -12.38 8.77
N PRO A 67 32.84 -11.37 7.95
CA PRO A 67 32.03 -10.17 7.79
C PRO A 67 30.65 -10.53 7.23
N ALA A 68 29.60 -10.08 7.92
CA ALA A 68 28.21 -10.35 7.56
C ALA A 68 27.89 -9.80 6.16
N GLN A 69 27.59 -10.68 5.21
CA GLN A 69 27.18 -10.29 3.85
C GLN A 69 25.70 -9.92 3.80
N THR A 70 25.39 -8.78 3.16
CA THR A 70 24.02 -8.37 2.87
C THR A 70 23.37 -9.36 1.90
N SER A 71 22.22 -9.93 2.27
CA SER A 71 21.61 -10.97 1.45
C SER A 71 21.01 -10.38 0.17
N GLY A 72 21.39 -10.95 -0.98
CA GLY A 72 20.84 -10.58 -2.29
C GLY A 72 19.32 -10.71 -2.37
N LEU A 73 18.71 -11.47 -1.44
CA LEU A 73 17.26 -11.57 -1.26
C LEU A 73 16.60 -10.24 -0.87
N ALA A 74 17.28 -9.39 -0.08
CA ALA A 74 16.77 -8.07 0.31
C ALA A 74 16.79 -7.08 -0.88
N ILE A 75 17.81 -7.19 -1.74
CA ILE A 75 17.90 -6.43 -2.99
C ILE A 75 16.83 -6.91 -3.96
N THR A 76 16.64 -8.22 -4.12
CA THR A 76 15.57 -8.74 -4.97
C THR A 76 14.18 -8.35 -4.45
N SER A 77 13.93 -8.26 -3.13
CA SER A 77 12.64 -7.77 -2.62
C SER A 77 12.44 -6.26 -2.84
N LEU A 78 13.51 -5.47 -2.81
CA LEU A 78 13.44 -4.05 -3.13
C LEU A 78 13.14 -3.84 -4.62
N VAL A 79 13.82 -4.59 -5.49
CA VAL A 79 13.63 -4.54 -6.94
C VAL A 79 12.25 -5.08 -7.33
N LEU A 80 11.79 -6.20 -6.76
CA LEU A 80 10.44 -6.72 -6.98
C LEU A 80 9.35 -5.80 -6.40
N GLY A 81 9.61 -5.13 -5.28
CA GLY A 81 8.72 -4.08 -4.76
C GLY A 81 8.58 -2.93 -5.76
N LEU A 82 9.71 -2.44 -6.30
CA LEU A 82 9.73 -1.35 -7.28
C LEU A 82 9.11 -1.74 -8.63
N THR A 83 9.32 -2.97 -9.09
CA THR A 83 8.68 -3.47 -10.33
C THR A 83 7.22 -3.85 -10.14
N SER A 84 6.76 -4.20 -8.92
CA SER A 84 5.34 -4.42 -8.64
C SER A 84 4.50 -3.15 -8.78
N VAL A 85 5.12 -1.98 -8.55
CA VAL A 85 4.50 -0.67 -8.78
C VAL A 85 4.31 -0.40 -10.28
N LEU A 86 5.13 -1.00 -11.16
CA LEU A 86 5.12 -0.74 -12.60
C LEU A 86 4.32 -1.75 -13.44
N LEU A 87 4.07 -2.98 -12.95
CA LEU A 87 3.52 -4.08 -13.77
C LEU A 87 2.17 -4.66 -13.28
N PHE A 88 1.54 -4.06 -12.27
CA PHE A 88 0.11 -4.22 -11.89
C PHE A 88 -0.45 -5.63 -11.60
N LEU A 89 0.31 -6.71 -11.81
CA LEU A 89 -0.11 -8.10 -11.58
C LEU A 89 0.59 -8.83 -10.41
N PRO A 90 1.77 -8.43 -9.87
CA PRO A 90 2.45 -9.22 -8.84
C PRO A 90 2.45 -8.60 -7.43
N ALA A 91 1.42 -7.83 -7.04
CA ALA A 91 1.34 -7.30 -5.66
C ALA A 91 1.34 -8.42 -4.60
N VAL A 92 0.65 -9.53 -4.89
CA VAL A 92 0.60 -10.71 -4.01
C VAL A 92 1.98 -11.40 -3.90
N PRO A 93 2.69 -11.75 -5.00
CA PRO A 93 4.07 -12.23 -4.96
C PRO A 93 5.04 -11.32 -4.21
N ALA A 94 4.93 -9.99 -4.37
CA ALA A 94 5.82 -9.03 -3.72
C ALA A 94 5.67 -9.04 -2.19
N VAL A 95 4.42 -9.09 -1.68
CA VAL A 95 4.13 -9.20 -0.24
C VAL A 95 4.63 -10.54 0.32
N ILE A 96 4.45 -11.63 -0.43
CA ILE A 96 4.96 -12.96 -0.06
C ILE A 96 6.49 -12.96 0.02
N CYS A 97 7.18 -12.43 -1.00
CA CYS A 97 8.63 -12.30 -1.00
C CYS A 97 9.15 -11.43 0.16
N GLY A 98 8.46 -10.34 0.50
CA GLY A 98 8.80 -9.49 1.65
C GLY A 98 8.73 -10.24 2.98
N HIS A 99 7.69 -11.03 3.20
CA HIS A 99 7.56 -11.88 4.41
C HIS A 99 8.62 -12.98 4.46
N VAL A 100 8.92 -13.61 3.32
CA VAL A 100 9.95 -14.65 3.21
C VAL A 100 11.35 -14.07 3.47
N ALA A 101 11.66 -12.88 2.95
CA ALA A 101 12.93 -12.19 3.22
C ALA A 101 13.09 -11.88 4.72
N ARG A 102 12.04 -11.38 5.38
CA ARG A 102 12.06 -11.10 6.83
C ARG A 102 12.24 -12.37 7.66
N SER A 103 11.56 -13.46 7.28
CA SER A 103 11.72 -14.77 7.95
C SER A 103 13.15 -15.30 7.84
N LYS A 104 13.79 -15.15 6.67
CA LYS A 104 15.20 -15.54 6.46
C LYS A 104 16.19 -14.68 7.25
N ILE A 105 15.98 -13.36 7.33
CA ILE A 105 16.82 -12.45 8.13
C ILE A 105 16.75 -12.81 9.62
N LYS A 106 15.55 -13.00 10.17
CA LYS A 106 15.37 -13.41 11.58
C LYS A 106 16.02 -14.75 11.91
N ARG A 107 15.96 -15.73 10.99
CA ARG A 107 16.57 -17.06 11.18
C ARG A 107 18.09 -17.09 10.95
N SER A 108 18.69 -16.00 10.46
CA SER A 108 20.11 -15.98 10.08
C SER A 108 21.08 -15.83 11.26
N ALA A 109 20.59 -15.63 12.49
CA ALA A 109 21.40 -15.50 13.71
C ALA A 109 22.58 -14.51 13.57
N GLY A 110 22.33 -13.35 12.95
CA GLY A 110 23.33 -12.30 12.75
C GLY A 110 24.09 -12.34 11.41
N ARG A 111 23.92 -13.38 10.58
CA ARG A 111 24.58 -13.48 9.26
C ARG A 111 24.03 -12.54 8.19
N GLN A 112 22.81 -12.01 8.34
CA GLN A 112 22.18 -11.10 7.37
C GLN A 112 21.65 -9.85 8.09
N LYS A 113 21.96 -8.65 7.56
CA LYS A 113 21.42 -7.36 8.02
C LYS A 113 20.40 -6.81 7.02
N GLY A 114 19.46 -5.97 7.45
CA GLY A 114 18.47 -5.33 6.57
C GLY A 114 17.00 -5.38 7.03
N GLU A 115 16.72 -5.72 8.30
CA GLU A 115 15.34 -5.83 8.80
C GLU A 115 14.54 -4.53 8.66
N GLY A 116 15.15 -3.36 8.91
CA GLY A 116 14.51 -2.05 8.73
C GLY A 116 14.16 -1.76 7.27
N LEU A 117 15.02 -2.17 6.33
CA LEU A 117 14.78 -2.01 4.88
C LEU A 117 13.61 -2.89 4.43
N ALA A 118 13.55 -4.14 4.91
CA ALA A 118 12.45 -5.06 4.62
C ALA A 118 11.11 -4.56 5.20
N LEU A 119 11.12 -3.98 6.40
CA LEU A 119 9.95 -3.36 7.01
C LEU A 119 9.48 -2.14 6.22
N GLY A 120 10.40 -1.26 5.81
CA GLY A 120 10.10 -0.09 5.00
C GLY A 120 9.44 -0.47 3.67
N GLY A 121 9.97 -1.49 2.98
CA GLY A 121 9.38 -2.01 1.74
C GLY A 121 7.96 -2.56 1.93
N LEU A 122 7.69 -3.27 3.03
CA LEU A 122 6.34 -3.76 3.34
C LEU A 122 5.36 -2.63 3.66
N ILE A 123 5.78 -1.63 4.44
CA ILE A 123 4.95 -0.47 4.78
C ILE A 123 4.57 0.30 3.51
N ILE A 124 5.57 0.60 2.67
CA ILE A 124 5.33 1.29 1.40
C ILE A 124 4.40 0.46 0.50
N GLY A 125 4.60 -0.86 0.43
CA GLY A 125 3.73 -1.76 -0.33
C GLY A 125 2.27 -1.72 0.14
N TYR A 126 2.02 -1.80 1.45
CA TYR A 126 0.65 -1.72 1.99
C TYR A 126 0.00 -0.36 1.75
N VAL A 127 0.75 0.73 1.92
CA VAL A 127 0.26 2.09 1.65
C VAL A 127 -0.13 2.25 0.18
N MET A 128 0.70 1.76 -0.74
CA MET A 128 0.40 1.81 -2.18
C MET A 128 -0.83 0.96 -2.54
N ILE A 129 -0.96 -0.25 -2.00
CA ILE A 129 -2.14 -1.09 -2.21
C ILE A 129 -3.41 -0.38 -1.72
N PHE A 130 -3.36 0.24 -0.54
CA PHE A 130 -4.50 0.95 0.04
C PHE A 130 -4.98 2.10 -0.86
N PHE A 131 -4.09 3.01 -1.27
CA PHE A 131 -4.46 4.12 -2.15
C PHE A 131 -4.90 3.63 -3.54
N PHE A 132 -4.27 2.57 -4.05
CA PHE A 132 -4.65 1.98 -5.32
C PHE A 132 -6.07 1.40 -5.28
N SER A 133 -6.45 0.66 -4.23
CA SER A 133 -7.81 0.12 -4.06
C SER A 133 -8.86 1.22 -4.03
N ILE A 134 -8.60 2.33 -3.33
CA ILE A 134 -9.49 3.50 -3.31
C ILE A 134 -9.60 4.10 -4.72
N GLY A 135 -8.46 4.25 -5.42
CA GLY A 135 -8.43 4.75 -6.79
C GLY A 135 -9.25 3.90 -7.76
N LEU A 136 -9.18 2.57 -7.65
CA LEU A 136 -9.94 1.64 -8.47
C LEU A 136 -11.46 1.78 -8.22
N MET A 137 -11.87 1.83 -6.96
CA MET A 137 -13.28 2.03 -6.60
C MET A 137 -13.80 3.37 -7.13
N ALA A 138 -13.03 4.45 -6.98
CA ALA A 138 -13.39 5.77 -7.50
C ALA A 138 -13.49 5.77 -9.03
N ALA A 139 -12.53 5.14 -9.72
CA ALA A 139 -12.51 5.06 -11.18
C ALA A 139 -13.75 4.34 -11.74
N MET A 140 -14.29 3.34 -11.04
CA MET A 140 -15.54 2.67 -11.41
C MET A 140 -16.78 3.45 -10.99
N ALA A 141 -16.76 4.08 -9.80
CA ALA A 141 -17.91 4.77 -9.24
C ALA A 141 -18.27 6.08 -9.97
N ILE A 142 -17.27 6.87 -10.37
CA ILE A 142 -17.47 8.17 -11.05
C ILE A 142 -18.29 8.04 -12.33
N PRO A 143 -17.95 7.18 -13.32
CA PRO A 143 -18.72 7.08 -14.56
C PRO A 143 -20.13 6.52 -14.32
N ALA A 144 -20.28 5.56 -13.39
CA ALA A 144 -21.60 5.03 -13.02
C ALA A 144 -22.51 6.13 -12.45
N PHE A 145 -21.99 6.94 -11.54
CA PHE A 145 -22.73 8.04 -10.93
C PHE A 145 -23.05 9.16 -11.92
N GLN A 146 -22.11 9.48 -12.82
CA GLN A 146 -22.33 10.43 -13.91
C GLN A 146 -23.46 9.97 -14.83
N ASN A 147 -23.53 8.68 -15.17
CA ASN A 147 -24.61 8.13 -16.00
C ASN A 147 -25.98 8.24 -15.30
N VAL A 148 -26.07 7.85 -14.03
CA VAL A 148 -27.32 7.94 -13.25
C VAL A 148 -27.82 9.39 -13.15
N ARG A 149 -26.91 10.34 -12.87
CA ARG A 149 -27.25 11.76 -12.86
C ARG A 149 -27.80 12.23 -14.20
N ARG A 150 -27.16 11.88 -15.31
CA ARG A 150 -27.61 12.27 -16.66
C ARG A 150 -29.01 11.77 -16.98
N VAL A 151 -29.29 10.50 -16.69
CA VAL A 151 -30.62 9.89 -16.92
C VAL A 151 -31.68 10.56 -16.04
N SER A 152 -31.36 10.85 -14.78
CA SER A 152 -32.29 11.55 -13.88
C SER A 152 -32.58 12.98 -14.35
N GLN A 153 -31.55 13.70 -14.79
CA GLN A 153 -31.70 15.06 -15.30
C GLN A 153 -32.56 15.10 -16.56
N GLU A 154 -32.34 14.16 -17.49
CA GLU A 154 -33.15 14.02 -18.69
C GLU A 154 -34.62 13.74 -18.39
N LYS A 155 -34.91 12.83 -17.45
CA LYS A 155 -36.28 12.57 -17.01
C LYS A 155 -36.95 13.79 -16.39
N ALA A 156 -36.21 14.61 -15.65
CA ALA A 156 -36.72 15.86 -15.09
C ALA A 156 -37.03 16.89 -16.19
N ILE A 157 -36.16 17.01 -17.20
CA ILE A 157 -36.42 17.86 -18.39
C ILE A 157 -37.65 17.38 -19.15
N ILE A 158 -37.81 16.06 -19.35
CA ILE A 158 -39.02 15.49 -19.98
C ILE A 158 -40.27 15.82 -19.15
N ASN A 159 -40.16 15.80 -17.81
CA ASN A 159 -41.27 16.19 -16.95
C ASN A 159 -41.65 17.67 -17.14
N ASN A 160 -40.67 18.57 -17.27
CA ASN A 160 -40.89 19.98 -17.60
C ASN A 160 -41.60 20.14 -18.96
N LEU A 161 -41.14 19.44 -19.99
CA LEU A 161 -41.77 19.45 -21.32
C LEU A 161 -43.21 18.94 -21.27
N ARG A 162 -43.47 17.89 -20.50
CA ARG A 162 -44.83 17.37 -20.26
C ARG A 162 -45.73 18.39 -19.55
N GLN A 163 -45.19 19.14 -18.58
CA GLN A 163 -45.95 20.20 -17.92
C GLN A 163 -46.31 21.33 -18.90
N LEU A 164 -45.34 21.76 -19.72
CA LEU A 164 -45.57 22.76 -20.77
C LEU A 164 -46.60 22.29 -21.79
N ASP A 165 -46.54 21.03 -22.22
CA ASP A 165 -47.51 20.45 -23.16
C ASP A 165 -48.94 20.45 -22.59
N ALA A 166 -49.10 19.99 -21.34
CA ALA A 166 -50.41 19.98 -20.68
C ALA A 166 -50.98 21.40 -20.51
N ALA A 167 -50.15 22.36 -20.13
CA ALA A 167 -50.53 23.76 -20.01
C ALA A 167 -50.90 24.37 -21.38
N ALA A 168 -50.13 24.07 -22.42
CA ALA A 168 -50.41 24.50 -23.80
C ALA A 168 -51.75 23.97 -24.29
N ALA A 169 -52.01 22.67 -24.11
CA ALA A 169 -53.28 22.07 -24.49
C ALA A 169 -54.47 22.75 -23.79
N GLN A 170 -54.33 23.06 -22.49
CA GLN A 170 -55.39 23.74 -21.75
C GLN A 170 -55.62 25.17 -22.24
N TYR A 171 -54.55 25.95 -22.45
CA TYR A 171 -54.68 27.32 -22.95
C TYR A 171 -55.30 27.37 -24.35
N MET A 172 -54.87 26.48 -25.24
CA MET A 172 -55.41 26.35 -26.60
C MET A 172 -56.92 26.06 -26.59
N LEU A 173 -57.37 25.17 -25.69
CA LEU A 173 -58.79 24.86 -25.52
C LEU A 173 -59.61 26.04 -24.96
N GLU A 174 -59.06 26.80 -24.02
CA GLU A 174 -59.77 27.92 -23.38
C GLU A 174 -59.86 29.16 -24.28
N HIS A 175 -58.84 29.41 -25.12
CA HIS A 175 -58.73 30.62 -25.93
C HIS A 175 -59.00 30.40 -27.43
N ASP A 176 -59.32 29.17 -27.85
CA ASP A 176 -59.56 28.78 -29.24
C ASP A 176 -58.38 29.14 -30.17
N VAL A 177 -57.16 28.94 -29.68
CA VAL A 177 -55.91 29.19 -30.42
C VAL A 177 -55.16 27.88 -30.68
N THR A 178 -54.39 27.83 -31.75
CA THR A 178 -53.58 26.65 -32.13
C THR A 178 -52.09 26.81 -31.85
N THR A 179 -51.65 27.96 -31.35
CA THR A 179 -50.24 28.22 -31.05
C THR A 179 -50.12 29.05 -29.77
N VAL A 180 -49.15 28.72 -28.93
CA VAL A 180 -48.95 29.32 -27.61
C VAL A 180 -47.47 29.56 -27.33
N SER A 181 -47.13 30.72 -26.77
CA SER A 181 -45.78 31.07 -26.35
C SER A 181 -45.54 30.79 -24.86
N TYR A 182 -44.28 30.63 -24.46
CA TYR A 182 -43.89 30.34 -23.09
C TYR A 182 -44.45 31.31 -22.05
N ASP A 183 -44.50 32.61 -22.34
CA ASP A 183 -44.98 33.66 -21.43
C ASP A 183 -46.46 33.54 -21.08
N GLN A 184 -47.25 32.90 -21.94
CA GLN A 184 -48.67 32.62 -21.69
C GLN A 184 -48.87 31.40 -20.78
N LEU A 185 -47.87 30.51 -20.72
CA LEU A 185 -47.92 29.27 -19.96
C LEU A 185 -47.30 29.40 -18.58
N VAL A 186 -46.19 30.15 -18.45
CA VAL A 186 -45.37 30.18 -17.25
C VAL A 186 -45.32 31.59 -16.63
N GLY A 187 -45.79 31.70 -15.39
CA GLY A 187 -45.88 32.95 -14.66
C GLY A 187 -46.68 32.81 -13.35
N PRO A 188 -46.65 33.82 -12.46
CA PRO A 188 -47.26 33.72 -11.13
C PRO A 188 -48.77 33.42 -11.13
N ASN A 189 -49.47 33.84 -12.19
CA ASN A 189 -50.92 33.74 -12.33
C ASN A 189 -51.34 32.91 -13.57
N THR A 190 -50.46 32.07 -14.11
CA THR A 190 -50.74 31.21 -15.26
C THR A 190 -50.82 29.73 -14.86
N TYR A 191 -50.89 28.83 -15.84
CA TYR A 191 -50.99 27.38 -15.66
C TYR A 191 -49.79 26.78 -14.91
N ILE A 192 -48.58 27.31 -15.14
CA ILE A 192 -47.35 26.87 -14.47
C ILE A 192 -46.76 28.06 -13.72
N LYS A 193 -46.74 27.99 -12.38
CA LYS A 193 -46.27 29.09 -11.53
C LYS A 193 -44.82 29.49 -11.78
N ALA A 194 -43.96 28.48 -11.97
CA ALA A 194 -42.56 28.65 -12.31
C ALA A 194 -42.02 27.32 -12.86
N LEU A 195 -41.15 27.39 -13.86
CA LEU A 195 -40.43 26.25 -14.39
C LEU A 195 -38.95 26.37 -14.02
N THR A 196 -38.42 25.36 -13.34
CA THR A 196 -37.02 25.35 -12.90
C THR A 196 -36.17 24.60 -13.91
N SER A 197 -35.12 25.25 -14.41
CA SER A 197 -34.12 24.60 -15.26
C SER A 197 -33.32 23.55 -14.49
N VAL A 198 -33.15 22.36 -15.05
CA VAL A 198 -32.44 21.22 -14.46
C VAL A 198 -30.95 21.27 -14.78
N THR A 199 -30.61 21.64 -16.01
CA THR A 199 -29.23 21.68 -16.56
C THR A 199 -28.85 23.05 -17.12
N GLY A 200 -29.69 24.06 -16.90
CA GLY A 200 -29.53 25.40 -17.48
C GLY A 200 -30.12 25.53 -18.89
N GLU A 201 -31.01 24.61 -19.28
CA GLU A 201 -31.79 24.74 -20.51
C GLU A 201 -32.71 25.96 -20.46
N ASP A 202 -32.90 26.59 -21.62
CA ASP A 202 -33.73 27.77 -21.80
C ASP A 202 -35.08 27.39 -22.41
N TYR A 203 -36.15 27.75 -21.71
CA TYR A 203 -37.52 27.56 -22.13
C TYR A 203 -38.20 28.86 -22.55
N THR A 204 -37.60 30.04 -22.36
CA THR A 204 -38.32 31.31 -22.54
C THR A 204 -38.69 31.61 -23.99
N ASN A 205 -37.98 31.02 -24.95
CA ASN A 205 -38.23 31.18 -26.38
C ASN A 205 -39.10 30.05 -26.97
N PHE A 206 -39.69 29.20 -26.12
CA PHE A 206 -40.48 28.06 -26.57
C PHE A 206 -41.82 28.52 -27.14
N VAL A 207 -42.17 28.01 -28.33
CA VAL A 207 -43.48 28.18 -28.97
C VAL A 207 -44.00 26.79 -29.27
N ILE A 208 -45.24 26.51 -28.87
CA ILE A 208 -45.89 25.21 -29.03
C ILE A 208 -47.09 25.38 -29.96
N SER A 209 -47.11 24.64 -31.06
CA SER A 209 -48.22 24.54 -32.00
C SER A 209 -49.05 23.29 -31.73
N ALA A 210 -50.36 23.32 -31.96
CA ALA A 210 -51.24 22.14 -31.87
C ALA A 210 -50.82 21.02 -32.84
N GLU A 211 -50.13 21.36 -33.92
CA GLU A 211 -49.64 20.41 -34.92
C GLU A 211 -48.31 19.74 -34.54
N ASP A 212 -47.58 20.28 -33.54
CA ASP A 212 -46.31 19.70 -33.14
C ASP A 212 -46.53 18.30 -32.57
N THR A 213 -45.76 17.32 -33.04
CA THR A 213 -45.76 15.94 -32.53
C THR A 213 -44.65 15.69 -31.52
N VAL A 214 -43.63 16.55 -31.49
CA VAL A 214 -42.48 16.45 -30.60
C VAL A 214 -42.09 17.84 -30.10
N LEU A 215 -41.86 17.97 -28.79
CA LEU A 215 -41.23 19.14 -28.19
C LEU A 215 -39.73 18.87 -27.99
N VAL A 216 -38.90 19.83 -28.38
CA VAL A 216 -37.44 19.67 -28.30
C VAL A 216 -36.82 20.85 -27.57
N VAL A 217 -36.06 20.57 -26.51
CA VAL A 217 -35.26 21.58 -25.80
C VAL A 217 -33.78 21.24 -25.89
N ARG A 218 -32.95 22.26 -26.06
CA ARG A 218 -31.49 22.11 -26.14
C ARG A 218 -30.85 22.45 -24.80
N THR A 219 -30.02 21.55 -24.30
CA THR A 219 -29.22 21.82 -23.10
C THR A 219 -28.00 22.66 -23.45
N PRO A 220 -27.40 23.39 -22.49
CA PRO A 220 -26.16 24.14 -22.71
C PRO A 220 -24.99 23.29 -23.21
N ALA A 221 -25.02 21.98 -22.93
CA ALA A 221 -24.05 21.01 -23.42
C ALA A 221 -24.24 20.63 -24.91
N GLY A 222 -25.18 21.25 -25.62
CA GLY A 222 -25.46 21.01 -27.04
C GLY A 222 -26.33 19.80 -27.33
N ARG A 223 -26.85 19.10 -26.30
CA ARG A 223 -27.71 17.93 -26.44
C ARG A 223 -29.18 18.35 -26.57
N SER A 224 -29.89 17.79 -27.54
CA SER A 224 -31.34 17.94 -27.66
C SER A 224 -32.05 16.85 -26.85
N ILE A 225 -33.03 17.24 -26.04
CA ILE A 225 -33.95 16.34 -25.35
C ILE A 225 -35.31 16.47 -26.01
N GLU A 226 -35.86 15.33 -26.43
CA GLU A 226 -37.11 15.26 -27.18
C GLU A 226 -38.21 14.65 -26.32
N TYR A 227 -39.40 15.22 -26.41
CA TYR A 227 -40.62 14.72 -25.77
C TYR A 227 -41.70 14.55 -26.83
N THR A 228 -42.08 13.30 -27.11
CA THR A 228 -43.21 13.00 -27.99
C THR A 228 -44.52 13.35 -27.30
N ARG A 229 -45.30 14.22 -27.93
CA ARG A 229 -46.60 14.67 -27.44
C ARG A 229 -47.65 13.60 -27.70
N TYR A 230 -48.58 13.46 -26.77
CA TYR A 230 -49.64 12.46 -26.89
C TYR A 230 -50.91 13.12 -27.44
N HIS A 231 -51.13 13.03 -28.75
CA HIS A 231 -52.34 13.54 -29.39
C HIS A 231 -53.50 12.58 -29.18
N TYR A 232 -54.55 13.02 -28.49
CA TYR A 232 -55.76 12.22 -28.29
C TYR A 232 -56.43 11.83 -29.63
N ARG A 233 -56.27 12.67 -30.66
CA ARG A 233 -56.86 12.51 -31.99
C ARG A 233 -56.30 11.33 -32.80
N ASP A 234 -55.11 10.83 -32.46
CA ASP A 234 -54.43 9.75 -33.21
C ASP A 234 -54.70 8.35 -32.63
N ARG A 235 -55.53 8.24 -31.58
CA ARG A 235 -55.92 6.95 -31.02
C ARG A 235 -57.05 6.36 -31.87
N ALA A 236 -56.75 5.30 -32.62
CA ALA A 236 -57.79 4.39 -33.08
C ALA A 236 -58.60 3.92 -31.85
N PRO A 237 -59.94 3.92 -31.89
CA PRO A 237 -60.74 3.42 -30.78
C PRO A 237 -60.25 2.01 -30.41
N PRO A 238 -60.24 1.63 -29.12
CA PRO A 238 -59.97 0.24 -28.75
C PRO A 238 -60.95 -0.63 -29.54
N ASP A 239 -60.42 -1.63 -30.26
CA ASP A 239 -61.25 -2.60 -30.96
C ASP A 239 -62.28 -3.19 -29.97
N PRO A 240 -63.55 -3.33 -30.41
CA PRO A 240 -64.68 -3.69 -29.53
C PRO A 240 -64.53 -5.05 -28.86
#